data_AF-A0A6C9QHK7-F1
#
_entry.id   AF-A0A6C9QHK7-F1
#
_cell.length_a   1.000
_cell.length_b   1.000
_cell.length_c   1.000
_cell.angle_alpha   90.00
_cell.angle_beta   90.00
_cell.angle_gamma   90.00
#
_symmetry.space_group_name_H-M   'P 1'
#
loop_
_entity.id
_entity.type
_entity.pdbx_description
1 polymer ?
#
loop_
_entity_poly.entity_id
_entity_poly.type
_entity_poly.pdbx_seq_one_letter_code
_entity_poly.pdbx_strand_id
1 'polypeptide(L)' 'MFKSDVINFYGTKAKVAKAAGVDPSAVSQWQELVPEGRAMRLQEASGGELL' A
#
# COMPACT_ATOMS: atom_id res chain seq x y z
N MET A 1 -5.81 3.72 6.56
CA MET A 1 -5.39 2.57 5.72
C MET A 1 -4.58 1.49 6.44
N PHE A 2 -5.17 0.31 6.62
CA PHE A 2 -4.46 -0.89 7.11
C PHE A 2 -3.62 -1.55 6.01
N LYS A 3 -2.46 -2.08 6.39
CA LYS A 3 -1.58 -2.83 5.48
C LYS A 3 -2.26 -4.08 4.90
N SER A 4 -3.08 -4.76 5.72
CA SER A 4 -3.81 -5.96 5.30
C SER A 4 -4.75 -5.67 4.14
N ASP A 5 -5.52 -4.58 4.24
CA ASP A 5 -6.53 -4.22 3.24
C ASP A 5 -5.88 -3.88 1.90
N VAL A 6 -4.75 -3.18 1.96
CA VAL A 6 -3.93 -2.85 0.80
C VAL A 6 -3.37 -4.11 0.15
N ILE A 7 -2.82 -5.04 0.93
CA ILE A 7 -2.30 -6.31 0.39
C ILE A 7 -3.43 -7.14 -0.21
N ASN A 8 -4.61 -7.17 0.40
CA ASN A 8 -5.78 -7.89 -0.11
C ASN A 8 -6.28 -7.27 -1.42
N PHE A 9 -6.34 -5.94 -1.51
CA PHE A 9 -6.76 -5.22 -2.71
C PHE A 9 -5.80 -5.44 -3.89
N TYR A 10 -4.50 -5.25 -3.68
CA TYR A 10 -3.50 -5.39 -4.75
C TYR A 10 -3.07 -6.86 -4.97
N GLY A 11 -3.36 -7.76 -4.03
CA GLY A 11 -3.08 -9.20 -4.07
C GLY A 11 -1.63 -9.60 -3.73
N THR A 12 -0.62 -8.79 -4.07
CA THR A 12 0.78 -9.10 -3.74
C THR A 12 1.54 -7.87 -3.25
N LYS A 13 2.51 -8.08 -2.36
CA LYS A 13 3.39 -7.00 -1.86
C LYS A 13 4.14 -6.27 -2.98
N ALA A 14 4.48 -6.97 -4.07
CA ALA A 14 5.13 -6.36 -5.23
C ALA A 14 4.21 -5.37 -5.97
N LYS A 15 2.92 -5.71 -6.11
CA LYS A 15 1.92 -4.79 -6.69
C LYS A 15 1.67 -3.58 -5.79
N VAL A 16 1.60 -3.80 -4.47
CA VAL A 16 1.52 -2.71 -3.48
C VAL A 16 2.73 -1.78 -3.60
N ALA A 17 3.94 -2.33 -3.68
CA ALA A 17 5.17 -1.55 -3.78
C ALA A 17 5.19 -0.68 -5.04
N LYS A 18 4.75 -1.24 -6.18
CA LYS A 18 4.60 -0.52 -7.45
C LYS A 18 3.59 0.64 -7.32
N ALA A 19 2.44 0.41 -6.69
CA ALA A 19 1.42 1.45 -6.48
C ALA A 19 1.89 2.54 -5.49
N ALA A 20 2.60 2.17 -4.43
CA ALA A 20 3.11 3.10 -3.42
C ALA A 20 4.41 3.83 -3.83
N GLY A 21 5.05 3.43 -4.94
CA GLY A 21 6.32 3.97 -5.40
C GLY A 21 7.47 3.70 -4.43
N VAL A 22 7.57 2.46 -3.94
CA VAL A 22 8.61 2.00 -3.01
C VAL A 22 9.18 0.64 -3.46
N ASP A 23 10.28 0.22 -2.83
CA ASP A 23 10.81 -1.13 -2.99
C ASP A 23 9.91 -2.18 -2.27
N PRO A 24 9.77 -3.42 -2.78
CA PRO A 24 8.99 -4.48 -2.12
C PRO A 24 9.42 -4.80 -0.68
N SER A 25 10.70 -4.60 -0.33
CA SER A 25 11.19 -4.76 1.04
C SER A 25 10.55 -3.77 2.01
N ALA A 26 10.30 -2.52 1.57
CA ALA A 26 9.65 -1.49 2.39
C ALA A 26 8.22 -1.90 2.78
N VAL A 27 7.45 -2.52 1.88
CA VAL A 27 6.10 -3.02 2.17
C VAL A 27 6.14 -4.10 3.25
N SER A 28 7.18 -4.92 3.30
CA SER A 28 7.32 -5.92 4.36
C SER A 28 7.60 -5.30 5.73
N GLN A 29 8.31 -4.18 5.78
CA GLN A 29 8.66 -3.46 7.01
C GLN A 29 7.52 -2.61 7.60
N TRP A 30 6.48 -2.29 6.81
CA TRP A 30 5.30 -1.62 7.35
C TRP A 30 4.71 -2.44 8.49
N GLN A 31 4.30 -1.76 9.55
CA GLN A 31 3.60 -2.38 10.68
C GLN A 31 2.13 -2.63 10.27
N GLU A 32 1.21 -2.51 11.22
CA GLU A 32 -0.22 -2.65 10.96
C GLU A 32 -0.76 -1.58 9.98
N LEU A 33 -0.25 -0.36 10.09
CA LEU A 33 -0.66 0.78 9.26
C LEU A 33 0.33 1.06 8.13
N VAL A 34 -0.22 1.54 7.01
CA VAL A 34 0.58 2.13 5.93
C VAL A 34 1.12 3.49 6.40
N PRO A 35 2.42 3.79 6.18
CA PRO A 35 2.96 5.11 6.44
C PRO A 35 2.18 6.19 5.69
N GLU A 36 1.83 7.29 6.36
CA GLU A 36 0.96 8.35 5.82
C GLU A 36 1.41 8.87 4.45
N GLY A 37 2.73 9.06 4.26
CA GLY A 37 3.30 9.52 2.99
C GLY A 37 3.13 8.55 1.81
N ARG A 38 2.70 7.30 2.05
CA ARG A 38 2.38 6.30 1.02
C ARG A 38 0.88 6.06 0.88
N ALA A 39 0.11 6.31 1.94
CA ALA A 39 -1.34 6.13 1.94
C ALA A 39 -2.01 6.96 0.83
N MET A 40 -1.64 8.23 0.67
CA MET A 40 -2.19 9.10 -0.39
C MET A 40 -1.97 8.51 -1.80
N ARG A 41 -0.75 8.05 -2.11
CA ARG A 41 -0.46 7.43 -3.41
C ARG A 41 -1.25 6.15 -3.64
N LEU A 42 -1.45 5.34 -2.60
CA LEU A 42 -2.24 4.11 -2.68
C LEU A 42 -3.73 4.40 -2.86
N GLN A 43 -4.25 5.46 -2.25
CA GLN A 43 -5.61 5.94 -2.44
C GLN A 43 -5.83 6.43 -3.88
N GLU A 44 -4.91 7.25 -4.42
CA GLU A 44 -4.96 7.69 -5.82
C GLU A 44 -4.87 6.51 -6.80
N ALA A 45 -3.92 5.59 -6.57
CA ALA A 45 -3.72 4.42 -7.41
C ALA A 45 -4.86 3.39 -7.33
N SER A 46 -5.64 3.40 -6.24
CA SER A 46 -6.84 2.58 -6.08
C SER A 46 -8.12 3.28 -6.56
N GLY A 47 -8.03 4.48 -7.13
CA GLY A 47 -9.21 5.22 -7.59
C GLY A 47 -10.16 5.63 -6.46
N GLY A 48 -9.65 5.71 -5.22
CA GLY A 48 -10.45 6.04 -4.03
C GLY A 48 -11.05 4.84 -3.29
N GLU A 49 -10.75 3.60 -3.67
CA GLU A 49 -11.26 2.42 -2.97
C GLU A 49 -10.58 2.16 -1.61
N LEU A 50 -9.34 2.62 -1.43
CA LEU A 50 -8.60 2.50 -0.16
C LEU A 50 -8.57 3.82 0.61
N LEU A 51 -8.90 3.76 1.92
CA LEU A 51 -8.90 4.88 2.89
C LEU A 51 -8.04 4.54 4.12
#